data_AF-A0A5K0WGP9-F1
#
_entry.id   AF-A0A5K0WGP9-F1
#
_cell.length_a   1.000
_cell.length_b   1.000
_cell.length_c   1.000
_cell.angle_alpha   90.00
_cell.angle_beta   90.00
_cell.angle_gamma   90.00
#
_symmetry.space_group_name_H-M   'P 1'
#
loop_
_entity.id
_entity.type
_entity.pdbx_description
1 polymer ?
#
loop_
_entity_poly.entity_id
_entity_poly.type
_entity_poly.pdbx_seq_one_letter_code
_entity_poly.pdbx_strand_id
1 'polypeptide(L)' 'INVGFMKVINKNYIKLRVYERDVGETQSCGSGACAAVAVGIAKNLLYDTVEVDLLGGRLTIKWK' A
#
# COMPACT_ATOMS: atom_id res chain seq x y z
N ILE A 1 -1.86 7.87 -14.55
CA ILE A 1 -2.03 7.85 -13.07
C ILE A 1 -1.39 6.58 -12.52
N ASN A 2 -0.97 6.56 -11.26
CA ASN A 2 -0.53 5.32 -10.61
C ASN A 2 -1.74 4.69 -9.91
N VAL A 3 -1.88 3.36 -10.00
CA VAL A 3 -3.03 2.62 -9.46
C VAL A 3 -2.53 1.51 -8.54
N GLY A 4 -3.07 1.47 -7.32
CA GLY A 4 -2.77 0.43 -6.34
C GLY A 4 -3.95 -0.52 -6.11
N PHE A 5 -3.69 -1.82 -6.16
CA PHE A 5 -4.66 -2.87 -5.82
C PHE A 5 -4.33 -3.43 -4.44
N MET A 6 -5.12 -3.03 -3.44
CA MET A 6 -4.90 -3.39 -2.04
C MET A 6 -5.76 -4.57 -1.63
N LYS A 7 -5.14 -5.58 -1.00
CA LYS A 7 -5.82 -6.63 -0.25
C LYS A 7 -5.56 -6.45 1.23
N VAL A 8 -6.63 -6.18 2.00
CA VAL A 8 -6.56 -6.10 3.46
C VAL A 8 -6.49 -7.51 4.03
N ILE A 9 -5.44 -7.81 4.80
CA ILE A 9 -5.29 -9.09 5.51
C ILE A 9 -5.78 -8.93 6.95
N ASN A 10 -5.35 -7.86 7.62
CA ASN A 10 -5.88 -7.38 8.89
C ASN A 10 -5.61 -5.86 9.04
N LYS A 11 -5.99 -5.26 10.18
CA LYS A 11 -5.88 -3.80 10.39
C LYS A 11 -4.46 -3.24 10.37
N ASN A 12 -3.43 -4.07 10.54
CA ASN A 12 -2.02 -3.67 10.52
C ASN A 12 -1.25 -4.30 9.37
N TYR A 13 -1.89 -5.01 8.44
CA TYR A 13 -1.19 -5.73 7.38
C TYR A 13 -2.01 -5.81 6.09
N ILE A 14 -1.39 -5.36 4.99
CA ILE A 14 -1.96 -5.41 3.65
C ILE A 14 -0.96 -6.02 2.65
N LYS A 15 -1.50 -6.54 1.54
CA LYS A 15 -0.74 -6.81 0.32
C LYS A 15 -1.10 -5.77 -0.74
N LEU A 16 -0.10 -5.29 -1.47
CA LEU A 16 -0.29 -4.24 -2.48
C LEU A 16 0.42 -4.60 -3.79
N ARG A 17 -0.32 -4.46 -4.89
CA ARG A 17 0.23 -4.45 -6.25
C ARG A 17 0.08 -3.05 -6.82
N VAL A 18 1.09 -2.53 -7.50
CA VAL A 18 1.08 -1.16 -8.03
C VAL A 18 1.36 -1.18 -9.52
N TYR A 19 0.52 -0.48 -10.28
CA TYR A 19 0.68 -0.20 -11.69
C TYR A 19 1.01 1.28 -11.83
N GLU A 20 2.24 1.57 -12.22
CA GLU A 20 2.74 2.93 -12.38
C GLU A 20 2.51 3.44 -13.80
N ARG A 21 2.20 4.73 -13.90
CA ARG A 21 1.96 5.42 -15.17
C ARG A 21 3.15 5.21 -16.10
N ASP A 22 2.86 4.72 -17.30
CA ASP A 22 3.82 4.49 -18.39
C ASP A 22 4.91 3.44 -18.09
N VAL A 23 4.80 2.72 -16.97
CA VAL A 23 5.75 1.65 -16.57
C VAL A 23 5.07 0.28 -16.51
N GLY A 24 3.79 0.24 -16.13
CA GLY A 24 3.08 -1.01 -15.85
C GLY A 24 3.29 -1.47 -14.42
N GLU A 25 3.27 -2.78 -14.19
CA GLU A 25 3.41 -3.33 -12.85
C GLU A 25 4.86 -3.24 -12.35
N THR A 26 5.07 -2.63 -11.19
CA THR A 26 6.39 -2.47 -10.58
C THR A 26 6.56 -3.36 -9.36
N GLN A 27 7.82 -3.67 -9.01
CA GLN A 27 8.09 -4.50 -7.83
C GLN A 27 7.76 -3.77 -6.51
N SER A 28 7.96 -2.46 -6.45
CA SER A 28 7.66 -1.67 -5.27
C SER A 28 7.44 -0.20 -5.66
N CYS A 29 6.58 0.48 -4.92
CA CYS A 29 6.32 1.91 -5.05
C CYS A 29 6.04 2.49 -3.67
N GLY A 30 6.98 3.25 -3.10
CA GLY A 30 6.85 3.79 -1.75
C GLY A 30 5.69 4.78 -1.62
N SER A 31 5.53 5.69 -2.58
CA SER A 31 4.41 6.64 -2.60
C SER A 31 3.06 5.94 -2.79
N GLY A 32 3.00 4.89 -3.61
CA GLY A 32 1.83 4.03 -3.76
C GLY A 32 1.45 3.29 -2.47
N ALA A 33 2.44 2.80 -1.73
CA ALA A 33 2.23 2.18 -0.42
C ALA A 33 1.68 3.17 0.61
N CYS A 34 2.25 4.37 0.71
CA CYS A 34 1.72 5.44 1.57
C CYS A 34 0.28 5.80 1.20
N ALA A 35 -0.02 5.96 -0.09
CA ALA A 35 -1.38 6.27 -0.56
C ALA A 35 -2.39 5.18 -0.20
N ALA A 36 -2.02 3.90 -0.36
CA ALA A 36 -2.88 2.78 0.02
C ALA A 36 -3.19 2.77 1.52
N VAL A 37 -2.19 3.01 2.36
CA VAL A 37 -2.36 3.07 3.83
C VAL A 37 -3.21 4.27 4.24
N ALA A 38 -2.94 5.46 3.70
CA ALA A 38 -3.75 6.65 3.97
C ALA A 38 -5.23 6.44 3.62
N VAL A 39 -5.52 5.84 2.45
CA VAL A 39 -6.89 5.51 2.04
C VAL A 39 -7.50 4.43 2.93
N GLY A 40 -6.73 3.40 3.33
CA GLY A 40 -7.20 2.36 4.24
C GLY A 40 -7.57 2.90 5.62
N ILE A 41 -6.80 3.84 6.16
CA ILE A 41 -7.10 4.54 7.42
C ILE A 41 -8.37 5.40 7.25
N ALA A 42 -8.45 6.20 6.18
CA ALA A 42 -9.62 7.05 5.91
C ALA A 42 -10.93 6.24 5.78
N LYS A 43 -10.83 4.96 5.39
CA LYS A 43 -11.96 4.02 5.31
C LYS A 43 -12.18 3.18 6.57
N ASN A 44 -11.48 3.46 7.67
CA ASN A 44 -11.50 2.67 8.92
C ASN A 44 -11.12 1.19 8.75
N LEU A 45 -10.38 0.85 7.68
CA LEU A 45 -9.93 -0.51 7.41
C LEU A 45 -8.59 -0.82 8.08
N LEU A 46 -7.77 0.19 8.33
CA LEU A 46 -6.40 0.07 8.84
C LEU A 46 -6.14 1.00 10.03
N TYR A 47 -5.14 0.65 10.84
CA TYR A 47 -4.58 1.52 11.87
C TYR A 47 -3.44 2.40 11.32
N ASP A 48 -2.84 3.21 12.19
CA ASP A 48 -1.82 4.23 11.84
C ASP A 48 -0.46 3.64 11.47
N THR A 49 -0.16 2.41 11.91
CA THR A 49 1.06 1.68 11.57
C THR A 49 0.70 0.36 10.88
N VAL A 50 1.11 0.22 9.61
CA VAL A 50 0.71 -0.88 8.73
C VAL A 50 1.92 -1.47 8.01
N GLU A 51 2.05 -2.80 8.05
CA GLU A 51 2.94 -3.55 7.18
C GLU A 51 2.32 -3.70 5.78
N VAL A 52 3.10 -3.38 4.75
CA VAL A 52 2.69 -3.44 3.34
C VAL A 52 3.62 -4.40 2.61
N ASP A 53 3.10 -5.56 2.22
CA ASP A 53 3.83 -6.47 1.33
C ASP A 53 3.61 -6.07 -0.13
N LEU A 54 4.70 -5.73 -0.80
CA LEU A 54 4.78 -5.56 -2.24
C LEU A 54 5.56 -6.73 -2.87
N LEU A 55 5.68 -6.73 -4.19
CA LEU A 55 6.43 -7.76 -4.91
C LEU A 55 7.93 -7.79 -4.54
N GLY A 56 8.53 -6.61 -4.38
CA GLY A 56 9.95 -6.42 -4.11
C GLY A 56 10.33 -6.44 -2.63
N GLY A 57 9.37 -6.67 -1.72
CA GLY A 57 9.61 -6.73 -0.28
C GLY A 57 8.53 -6.08 0.56
N ARG A 58 8.83 -5.91 1.85
CA ARG A 58 7.92 -5.36 2.86
C ARG A 58 8.32 -3.95 3.25
N LEU A 59 7.34 -3.07 3.38
CA LEU A 59 7.50 -1.74 3.98
C LEU A 59 6.64 -1.63 5.23
N THR A 60 7.12 -0.93 6.25
CA THR A 60 6.30 -0.50 7.38
C THR A 60 5.95 0.97 7.18
N ILE A 61 4.67 1.26 6.99
CA ILE A 61 4.17 2.62 6.81
C ILE A 61 3.57 3.10 8.13
N LYS A 62 4.03 4.25 8.60
CA LYS A 62 3.43 4.97 9.72
C LYS A 62 2.81 6.26 9.20
N TRP A 63 1.51 6.42 9.40
CA TRP A 63 0.73 7.58 9.00
C TRP A 63 0.37 8.39 10.24
N LYS A 64 0.86 9.63 10.33
CA LYS A 64 0.59 10.56 11.44
C LYS A 64 -0.14 11.78 10.95
#